data_AF-A0A2I1FXV0-F1
#
_entry.id   AF-A0A2I1FXV0-F1
#
_cell.length_a   1.000
_cell.length_b   1.000
_cell.length_c   1.000
_cell.angle_alpha   90.00
_cell.angle_beta   90.00
_cell.angle_gamma   90.00
#
_symmetry.space_group_name_H-M   'P 1'
#
loop_
_entity.id
_entity.type
_entity.pdbx_description
1 polymer ?
#
loop_
_entity_poly.entity_id
_entity_poly.type
_entity_poly.pdbx_seq_one_letter_code
_entity_poly.pdbx_strand_id
1 'polypeptide(L)' 'TCIKGHRSTACQHSDRALFVIKRKGRPITQCSHCRELRKTQKIHVKCNCNEK' A
#
# COMPACT_ATOMS: atom_id res chain seq x y z
N THR A 1 16.52 -18.92 1.48
CA THR A 1 15.42 -18.18 2.13
C THR A 1 14.82 -17.17 1.16
N CYS A 2 13.77 -17.53 0.40
CA CYS A 2 12.97 -16.56 -0.38
C CYS A 2 11.48 -16.86 -0.19
N ILE A 3 10.75 -15.79 0.13
CA ILE A 3 9.29 -15.53 0.30
C ILE A 3 9.01 -14.61 1.51
N LYS A 4 9.98 -14.42 2.42
CA LYS A 4 10.04 -13.30 3.38
C LYS A 4 11.50 -12.87 3.56
N GLY A 5 11.80 -11.59 3.31
CA GLY A 5 13.07 -10.97 3.73
C GLY A 5 14.03 -10.49 2.64
N HIS A 6 13.83 -10.79 1.35
CA HIS A 6 14.68 -10.28 0.26
C HIS A 6 13.84 -9.64 -0.85
N ARG A 7 14.35 -8.57 -1.47
CA ARG A 7 13.69 -7.90 -2.61
C ARG A 7 13.61 -8.88 -3.78
N SER A 8 12.40 -9.09 -4.29
CA SER A 8 12.12 -10.00 -5.41
C SER A 8 12.95 -9.71 -6.67
N THR A 9 13.44 -8.49 -6.86
CA THR A 9 14.35 -8.11 -7.95
C THR A 9 15.76 -8.69 -7.86
N ALA A 10 16.17 -9.25 -6.71
CA ALA A 10 17.51 -9.82 -6.51
C ALA A 10 17.50 -11.34 -6.24
N CYS A 11 16.33 -11.99 -6.25
CA CYS A 11 16.21 -13.43 -5.98
C CYS A 11 16.28 -14.19 -7.32
N GLN A 12 17.42 -14.85 -7.60
CA GLN A 12 17.69 -15.65 -8.81
C GLN A 12 17.57 -17.15 -8.51
N HIS A 13 16.41 -17.58 -8.02
CA HIS A 13 16.17 -18.99 -7.73
C HIS A 13 15.42 -19.63 -8.89
N SER A 14 16.04 -20.59 -9.56
CA SER A 14 15.43 -21.37 -10.66
C SER A 14 14.81 -22.69 -10.19
N ASP A 15 15.05 -23.09 -8.94
CA ASP A 15 14.68 -24.39 -8.37
C ASP A 15 13.21 -24.47 -7.90
N ARG A 16 12.51 -23.33 -7.79
CA ARG A 16 11.12 -23.27 -7.30
C ARG A 16 10.24 -22.36 -8.15
N ALA A 17 8.99 -22.77 -8.35
CA ALA A 17 7.99 -21.99 -9.07
C ALA A 17 7.87 -20.56 -8.51
N LEU A 18 8.11 -19.58 -9.37
CA LEU A 18 8.00 -18.15 -9.09
C LEU A 18 6.53 -17.74 -9.16
N PHE A 19 5.94 -17.39 -8.02
CA PHE A 19 4.59 -16.81 -7.99
C PHE A 19 4.69 -15.29 -8.04
N VAL A 20 3.89 -14.65 -8.90
CA VAL A 20 3.78 -13.19 -8.95
C VAL A 20 3.08 -12.70 -7.69
N ILE A 21 3.86 -12.27 -6.70
CA ILE A 21 3.32 -11.61 -5.52
C ILE A 21 2.96 -10.17 -5.92
N LYS A 22 1.65 -9.90 -6.09
CA LYS A 22 1.17 -8.52 -6.27
C LYS A 22 1.61 -7.70 -5.07
N ARG A 23 2.22 -6.53 -5.31
CA ARG A 23 2.55 -5.60 -4.22
C ARG A 23 1.25 -5.25 -3.50
N LYS A 24 1.16 -5.56 -2.21
CA LYS A 24 0.11 -4.97 -1.37
C LYS A 24 0.35 -3.47 -1.37
N GLY A 25 -0.52 -2.71 -2.04
CA GLY A 25 -0.55 -1.27 -1.90
C GLY A 25 -0.83 -0.90 -0.45
N ARG A 26 -0.39 0.30 -0.04
CA ARG A 26 -0.81 0.84 1.25
C ARG A 26 -2.34 0.98 1.21
N PRO A 27 -3.09 0.40 2.16
CA PRO A 27 -4.52 0.64 2.22
C PRO A 27 -4.78 2.14 2.38
N ILE A 28 -5.89 2.62 1.80
CA ILE A 28 -6.28 4.02 1.94
C ILE A 28 -6.67 4.28 3.40
N THR A 29 -6.04 5.27 4.03
CA THR A 29 -6.26 5.61 5.44
C THR A 29 -7.23 6.79 5.63
N GLN A 30 -7.74 7.38 4.54
CA GLN A 30 -8.65 8.52 4.55
C GLN A 30 -9.91 8.20 3.74
N CYS A 31 -11.07 8.67 4.18
CA CYS A 31 -12.31 8.55 3.41
C CYS A 31 -12.27 9.41 2.12
N SER A 32 -13.18 9.13 1.19
CA SER A 32 -13.28 9.86 -0.08
C SER A 32 -13.47 11.37 0.12
N HIS A 33 -14.28 11.77 1.09
CA HIS A 33 -14.55 13.17 1.42
C HIS A 33 -13.28 13.92 1.89
N CYS A 34 -12.55 13.37 2.86
CA CYS A 34 -11.31 13.99 3.33
C CYS A 34 -10.22 14.01 2.27
N ARG A 35 -10.21 13.04 1.36
CA ARG A 35 -9.29 13.03 0.22
C ARG A 35 -9.61 14.14 -0.78
N GLU A 36 -10.89 14.39 -1.04
CA GLU A 36 -11.34 15.48 -1.89
C GLU A 36 -10.96 16.83 -1.31
N LEU A 37 -11.22 17.07 -0.01
CA LEU A 37 -10.84 18.32 0.67
C LEU A 37 -9.33 18.59 0.59
N ARG A 38 -8.48 17.56 0.67
CA ARG A 38 -7.04 17.73 0.47
C ARG A 38 -6.72 18.14 -0.98
N LYS A 39 -7.42 17.59 -1.98
CA LYS A 39 -7.16 17.89 -3.39
C LYS A 39 -7.70 19.28 -3.79
N THR A 40 -8.91 19.60 -3.38
CA THR A 40 -9.62 20.82 -3.79
C THR A 40 -9.22 22.01 -2.93
N GLN A 41 -9.06 21.81 -1.62
CA GLN A 41 -8.83 22.88 -0.67
C GLN A 41 -7.45 22.86 0.00
N LYS A 42 -6.59 21.90 -0.36
CA LYS A 42 -5.24 21.74 0.23
C LYS A 42 -5.27 21.61 1.76
N ILE A 43 -6.35 21.06 2.31
CA ILE A 43 -6.52 20.86 3.75
C ILE A 43 -5.83 19.55 4.18
N HIS A 44 -4.91 19.65 5.14
CA HIS A 44 -4.15 18.51 5.68
C HIS A 44 -4.59 18.15 7.10
N VAL A 45 -5.82 17.61 7.24
CA VAL A 45 -6.34 17.14 8.53
C VAL A 45 -6.34 15.61 8.64
N LYS A 46 -6.22 15.11 9.87
CA LYS A 46 -6.43 13.68 10.19
C LYS A 46 -7.88 13.31 9.87
N CYS A 47 -8.08 12.21 9.16
CA CYS A 47 -9.43 11.72 8.86
C CYS A 47 -9.98 10.99 10.09
N ASN A 48 -10.91 11.64 10.79
CA ASN A 48 -11.61 11.09 11.97
C ASN A 48 -13.08 10.75 11.64
N CYS A 49 -13.43 10.58 10.36
CA CYS A 49 -14.81 10.36 9.91
C CYS A 49 -15.42 9.05 10.41
N ASN A 50 -14.61 8.14 10.95
CA ASN A 50 -15.03 6.85 11.48
C ASN A 50 -15.04 6.82 13.03
N GLU A 51 -14.90 7.97 13.70
CA GLU A 51 -14.94 8.13 15.16
C GLU A 51 -16.32 8.63 15.66
N LYS A 52 -17.40 8.25 14.97
CA LYS A 52 -18.79 8.46 15.42
C LYS A 52 -19.55 7.15 15.44
#